data_AF-A0A975E631-F1
#
_entry.id   AF-A0A975E631-F1
#
_cell.length_a   1.000
_cell.length_b   1.000
_cell.length_c   1.000
_cell.angle_alpha   90.00
_cell.angle_beta   90.00
_cell.angle_gamma   90.00
#
_symmetry.space_group_name_H-M   'P 1'
#
loop_
_entity.id
_entity.type
_entity.pdbx_description
1 polymer ?
#
loop_
_entity_poly.entity_id
_entity_poly.type
_entity_poly.pdbx_seq_one_letter_code
_entity_poly.pdbx_strand_id
1 'polypeptide(L)'
;MKRLLFLLLMMTSLSASADAFYVLAGYVCDKKADELRITYDGAYNEAGKAMMASRRKTQWDPWDLTVAKDDDHIGSLKTVRANCRLSNGVYAVEITPSPGNFNVQGRCGAWMTAGAKVFKGRKQIYSIGRFDSDCFGEEPIVTRVAVGPKLTKPVETSVSSAEFYK
;
A
#
# COMPACT_ATOMS: atom_id res chain seq x y z
N MET A 1 10.99 52.55 22.82
CA MET A 1 9.97 51.49 23.07
C MET A 1 9.17 51.04 21.83
N LYS A 2 9.43 51.54 20.59
CA LYS A 2 8.74 51.08 19.36
C LYS A 2 9.44 49.94 18.58
N ARG A 3 10.67 49.56 18.96
CA ARG A 3 11.44 48.48 18.28
C ARG A 3 11.21 47.08 18.85
N LEU A 4 10.60 46.94 20.03
CA LEU A 4 10.37 45.64 20.66
C LEU A 4 9.13 44.90 20.13
N LEU A 5 8.19 45.61 19.47
CA LEU A 5 6.94 45.02 18.99
C LEU A 5 7.10 44.22 17.68
N PHE A 6 8.18 44.46 16.92
CA PHE A 6 8.42 43.80 15.63
C PHE A 6 9.04 42.40 15.75
N LEU A 7 9.71 42.09 16.86
CA LEU A 7 10.34 40.78 17.09
C LEU A 7 9.36 39.71 17.60
N LEU A 8 8.22 40.10 18.17
CA LEU A 8 7.22 39.14 18.68
C LEU A 8 6.36 38.52 17.56
N LEU A 9 6.29 39.15 16.38
CA LEU A 9 5.48 38.68 15.24
C LEU A 9 6.13 37.57 14.40
N MET A 10 7.42 37.27 14.61
CA MET A 10 8.14 36.23 13.86
C MET A 10 8.14 34.84 14.52
N MET A 11 7.55 34.69 15.71
CA MET A 11 7.53 33.40 16.44
C MET A 11 6.24 32.58 16.29
N THR A 12 5.31 33.00 15.43
CA THR A 12 4.08 32.24 15.15
C THR A 12 4.05 31.67 13.73
N SER A 13 5.21 31.27 13.19
CA SER A 13 5.24 30.33 12.07
C SER A 13 4.81 28.95 12.58
N LEU A 14 3.50 28.78 12.77
CA LEU A 14 2.87 27.47 12.89
C LEU A 14 3.37 26.66 11.71
N SER A 15 4.09 25.59 12.01
CA SER A 15 4.62 24.68 11.00
C SER A 15 3.42 24.13 10.23
N ALA A 16 3.25 24.55 8.97
CA ALA A 16 2.30 23.92 8.08
C ALA A 16 2.81 22.51 7.81
N SER A 17 2.33 21.53 8.56
CA SER A 17 2.53 20.12 8.22
C SER A 17 1.64 19.81 7.03
N ALA A 18 2.23 19.55 5.87
CA ALA A 18 1.50 18.92 4.79
C ALA A 18 1.00 17.55 5.27
N ASP A 19 -0.25 17.22 4.95
CA ASP A 19 -0.81 15.91 5.26
C ASP A 19 0.00 14.83 4.55
N ALA A 20 0.41 13.80 5.28
CA ALA A 20 1.14 12.66 4.74
C ALA A 20 0.23 11.44 4.73
N PHE A 21 0.08 10.80 3.56
CA PHE A 21 -0.67 9.56 3.42
C PHE A 21 0.28 8.36 3.37
N TYR A 22 0.01 7.35 4.18
CA TYR A 22 0.84 6.15 4.29
C TYR A 22 0.06 4.95 3.79
N VAL A 23 0.75 4.03 3.15
CA VAL A 23 0.15 2.80 2.60
C VAL A 23 0.93 1.55 3.02
N LEU A 24 0.21 0.47 3.26
CA LEU A 24 0.78 -0.86 3.48
C LEU A 24 0.10 -1.89 2.58
N ALA A 25 0.90 -2.63 1.82
CA ALA A 25 0.47 -3.82 1.11
C ALA A 25 0.98 -5.07 1.82
N GLY A 26 0.17 -6.10 1.95
CA GLY A 26 0.56 -7.29 2.71
C GLY A 26 -0.37 -8.46 2.57
N TYR A 27 -0.13 -9.49 3.36
CA TYR A 27 -1.02 -10.64 3.46
C TYR A 27 -1.12 -11.18 4.88
N VAL A 28 -2.20 -11.90 5.13
CA VAL A 28 -2.48 -12.66 6.35
C VAL A 28 -2.83 -14.08 5.95
N CYS A 29 -2.14 -15.06 6.55
CA CYS A 29 -2.47 -16.48 6.41
C CYS A 29 -3.26 -16.93 7.64
N ASP A 30 -4.59 -16.89 7.57
CA ASP A 30 -5.49 -17.23 8.65
C ASP A 30 -5.90 -18.71 8.58
N LYS A 31 -5.21 -19.55 9.35
CA LYS A 31 -5.51 -20.98 9.42
C LYS A 31 -6.84 -21.30 10.11
N LYS A 32 -7.35 -20.40 10.96
CA LYS A 32 -8.62 -20.62 11.67
C LYS A 32 -9.79 -20.37 10.73
N ALA A 33 -9.73 -19.28 9.97
CA ALA A 33 -10.69 -18.99 8.90
C ALA A 33 -10.53 -19.93 7.70
N ASP A 34 -9.34 -20.53 7.55
CA ASP A 34 -8.90 -21.29 6.38
C ASP A 34 -8.81 -20.39 5.13
N GLU A 35 -8.15 -19.24 5.29
CA GLU A 35 -8.13 -18.15 4.32
C GLU A 35 -6.75 -17.49 4.21
N LEU A 36 -6.32 -17.22 2.98
CA LEU A 36 -5.29 -16.26 2.65
C LEU A 36 -5.97 -14.93 2.32
N ARG A 37 -5.65 -13.89 3.08
CA ARG A 37 -6.16 -12.54 2.87
C ARG A 37 -5.04 -11.61 2.45
N ILE A 38 -5.15 -11.00 1.27
CA ILE A 38 -4.29 -9.90 0.85
C ILE A 38 -4.89 -8.59 1.37
N THR A 39 -4.05 -7.67 1.83
CA THR A 39 -4.45 -6.40 2.45
C THR A 39 -3.75 -5.24 1.77
N TYR A 40 -4.50 -4.19 1.48
CA TYR A 40 -4.01 -2.87 1.10
C TYR A 40 -4.67 -1.85 2.04
N ASP A 41 -3.85 -1.24 2.89
CA ASP A 41 -4.26 -0.33 3.96
C ASP A 41 -3.69 1.06 3.72
N GLY A 42 -4.49 2.10 4.00
CA GLY A 42 -4.11 3.50 3.85
C GLY A 42 -4.57 4.31 5.06
N ALA A 43 -3.76 5.29 5.48
CA ALA A 43 -4.14 6.23 6.54
C ALA A 43 -3.29 7.51 6.51
N TYR A 44 -3.90 8.64 6.88
CA TYR A 44 -3.20 9.92 7.03
C TYR A 44 -2.47 10.09 8.36
N ASN A 45 -1.42 10.90 8.32
CA ASN A 45 -0.82 11.58 9.47
C ASN A 45 -0.49 10.63 10.63
N GLU A 46 -0.92 10.95 11.85
CA GLU A 46 -0.61 10.16 13.04
C GLU A 46 -1.18 8.74 12.97
N ALA A 47 -2.34 8.55 12.35
CA ALA A 47 -2.91 7.22 12.13
C ALA A 47 -2.05 6.41 11.16
N GLY A 48 -1.56 7.04 10.08
CA GLY A 48 -0.60 6.43 9.14
C GLY A 48 0.73 6.08 9.79
N LYS A 49 1.29 6.97 10.61
CA LYS A 49 2.51 6.69 11.39
C LYS A 49 2.32 5.52 12.35
N ALA A 50 1.20 5.48 13.07
CA ALA A 50 0.87 4.38 13.98
C ALA A 50 0.69 3.05 13.21
N MET A 51 0.04 3.09 12.05
CA MET A 51 -0.09 1.94 11.15
C MET A 51 1.28 1.42 10.71
N MET A 52 2.17 2.31 10.27
CA MET A 52 3.53 1.96 9.85
C MET A 52 4.36 1.38 11.00
N ALA A 53 4.26 1.95 12.20
CA ALA A 53 4.97 1.48 13.38
C ALA A 53 4.50 0.10 13.87
N SER A 54 3.22 -0.23 13.64
CA SER A 54 2.61 -1.51 14.04
C SER A 54 2.54 -2.54 12.91
N ARG A 55 3.15 -2.25 11.75
CA ARG A 55 3.11 -3.13 10.57
C ARG A 55 3.65 -4.52 10.88
N ARG A 56 2.97 -5.53 10.34
CA ARG A 56 3.39 -6.93 10.47
C ARG A 56 4.59 -7.22 9.57
N LYS A 57 5.34 -8.30 9.86
CA LYS A 57 6.40 -8.80 8.98
C LYS A 57 5.93 -9.21 7.58
N THR A 58 4.62 -9.38 7.40
CA THR A 58 3.96 -9.72 6.15
C THR A 58 3.29 -8.52 5.48
N GLN A 59 3.66 -7.31 5.88
CA GLN A 59 3.23 -6.04 5.32
C GLN A 59 4.45 -5.19 4.97
N TRP A 60 4.34 -4.46 3.87
CA TRP A 60 5.39 -3.61 3.34
C TRP A 60 4.80 -2.29 2.92
N ASP A 61 5.56 -1.21 3.14
CA ASP A 61 5.38 -0.02 2.34
C ASP A 61 5.81 -0.36 0.91
N PRO A 62 4.97 -0.15 -0.12
CA PRO A 62 5.38 -0.34 -1.50
C PRO A 62 6.67 0.38 -1.88
N TRP A 63 6.97 1.54 -1.28
CA TRP A 63 8.23 2.26 -1.52
C TRP A 63 9.46 1.46 -1.07
N ASP A 64 9.36 0.69 0.02
CA ASP A 64 10.44 -0.19 0.52
C ASP A 64 10.80 -1.31 -0.49
N LEU A 65 9.94 -1.54 -1.47
CA LEU A 65 10.10 -2.57 -2.50
C LEU A 65 10.69 -2.01 -3.81
N THR A 66 11.17 -0.78 -3.81
CA THR A 66 11.85 -0.19 -4.97
C THR A 66 13.37 -0.17 -4.81
N VAL A 67 14.07 0.00 -5.92
CA VAL A 67 15.51 0.29 -5.94
C VAL A 67 15.68 1.54 -6.79
N ALA A 68 16.24 2.60 -6.20
CA ALA A 68 16.57 3.83 -6.91
C ALA A 68 17.66 3.56 -7.96
N LYS A 69 17.51 4.14 -9.14
CA LYS A 69 18.55 4.22 -10.17
C LYS A 69 19.41 5.45 -9.96
N ASP A 70 18.74 6.57 -9.70
CA ASP A 70 19.27 7.89 -9.40
C ASP A 70 18.26 8.61 -8.49
N ASP A 71 18.51 9.88 -8.17
CA ASP A 71 17.69 10.65 -7.23
C ASP A 71 16.22 10.79 -7.66
N ASP A 72 15.96 10.74 -8.97
CA ASP A 72 14.64 11.00 -9.53
C ASP A 72 14.01 9.78 -10.21
N HIS A 73 14.71 8.64 -10.31
CA HIS A 73 14.22 7.47 -11.02
C HIS A 73 14.27 6.19 -10.20
N ILE A 74 13.17 5.43 -10.29
CA ILE A 74 13.12 4.03 -9.89
C ILE A 74 13.87 3.21 -10.95
N GLY A 75 14.84 2.41 -10.53
CA GLY A 75 15.61 1.52 -11.41
C GLY A 75 15.01 0.13 -11.53
N SER A 76 14.55 -0.45 -10.42
CA SER A 76 13.89 -1.75 -10.43
C SER A 76 12.90 -1.94 -9.28
N LEU A 77 12.05 -2.95 -9.43
CA LEU A 77 11.01 -3.31 -8.46
C LEU A 77 11.34 -4.69 -7.86
N LYS A 78 11.13 -4.83 -6.55
CA LYS A 78 11.28 -6.09 -5.81
C LYS A 78 9.91 -6.71 -5.60
N THR A 79 9.77 -7.97 -6.00
CA THR A 79 8.59 -8.78 -5.67
C THR A 79 8.86 -9.57 -4.39
N VAL A 80 8.00 -9.38 -3.39
CA VAL A 80 7.96 -10.24 -2.22
C VAL A 80 7.18 -11.50 -2.56
N ARG A 81 7.70 -12.66 -2.13
CA ARG A 81 7.06 -13.96 -2.31
C ARG A 81 6.91 -14.66 -0.97
N ALA A 82 5.75 -15.24 -0.73
CA ALA A 82 5.51 -16.03 0.46
C ALA A 82 4.54 -17.18 0.21
N ASN A 83 4.51 -18.13 1.14
CA ASN A 83 3.64 -19.28 1.11
C ASN A 83 2.65 -19.24 2.28
N CYS A 84 1.38 -19.50 2.00
CA CYS A 84 0.33 -19.71 2.97
C CYS A 84 -0.21 -21.14 2.85
N ARG A 85 -0.10 -21.93 3.92
CA ARG A 85 -0.65 -23.29 3.95
C ARG A 85 -2.05 -23.25 4.55
N LEU A 86 -3.04 -23.65 3.75
CA LEU A 86 -4.44 -23.81 4.10
C LEU A 86 -4.81 -25.30 4.09
N SER A 87 -6.04 -25.63 4.45
CA SER A 87 -6.50 -27.01 4.62
C SER A 87 -6.36 -27.86 3.35
N ASN A 88 -6.54 -27.26 2.17
CA ASN A 88 -6.52 -27.95 0.87
C ASN A 88 -5.22 -27.75 0.06
N GLY A 89 -4.15 -27.24 0.68
CA GLY A 89 -2.84 -27.10 0.05
C GLY A 89 -2.10 -25.80 0.37
N VAL A 90 -1.05 -25.55 -0.40
CA VAL A 90 -0.19 -24.36 -0.27
C VAL A 90 -0.54 -23.36 -1.37
N TYR A 91 -0.73 -22.12 -0.95
CA TYR A 91 -0.97 -20.96 -1.78
C TYR A 91 0.28 -20.09 -1.76
N ALA A 92 0.83 -19.78 -2.93
CA ALA A 92 1.91 -18.81 -3.04
C ALA A 92 1.32 -17.43 -3.32
N VAL A 93 1.78 -16.42 -2.59
CA VAL A 93 1.40 -15.01 -2.77
C VAL A 93 2.62 -14.22 -3.23
N GLU A 94 2.43 -13.39 -4.23
CA GLU A 94 3.39 -12.41 -4.69
C GLU A 94 2.82 -11.02 -4.48
N ILE A 95 3.60 -10.10 -3.90
CA ILE A 95 3.26 -8.68 -3.75
C ILE A 95 4.37 -7.88 -4.42
N THR A 96 4.01 -6.97 -5.30
CA THR A 96 4.96 -6.14 -6.07
C THR A 96 4.52 -4.69 -6.00
N PRO A 97 5.42 -3.72 -5.78
CA PRO A 97 5.07 -2.32 -5.86
C PRO A 97 4.65 -1.96 -7.28
N SER A 98 3.84 -0.93 -7.41
CA SER A 98 3.32 -0.46 -8.68
C SER A 98 3.42 1.07 -8.69
N PRO A 99 4.55 1.63 -9.15
CA PRO A 99 4.70 3.08 -9.20
C PRO A 99 3.69 3.71 -10.17
N GLY A 100 3.25 4.93 -9.88
CA GLY A 100 2.55 5.76 -10.86
C GLY A 100 3.44 6.19 -12.01
N ASN A 101 4.71 6.45 -11.68
CA ASN A 101 5.73 6.83 -12.64
C ASN A 101 7.10 6.34 -12.17
N PHE A 102 7.93 5.87 -13.10
CA PHE A 102 9.31 5.52 -12.79
C PHE A 102 10.20 6.76 -12.60
N ASN A 103 9.79 7.92 -13.10
CA ASN A 103 10.35 9.22 -12.71
C ASN A 103 9.51 9.79 -11.55
N VAL A 104 10.08 9.87 -10.35
CA VAL A 104 9.40 10.30 -9.12
C VAL A 104 9.07 11.79 -9.09
N GLN A 105 9.73 12.60 -9.93
CA GLN A 105 9.38 14.01 -10.18
C GLN A 105 8.34 14.17 -11.30
N GLY A 106 8.08 13.10 -12.04
CA GLY A 106 7.12 13.09 -13.14
C GLY A 106 5.66 13.13 -12.65
N ARG A 107 4.74 13.23 -13.61
CA ARG A 107 3.29 13.10 -13.32
C ARG A 107 3.05 11.77 -12.60
N CYS A 108 2.46 11.83 -11.40
CA CYS A 108 2.23 10.70 -10.49
C CYS A 108 3.46 10.03 -9.91
N GLY A 109 4.60 10.72 -9.92
CA GLY A 109 5.84 10.23 -9.37
C GLY A 109 5.81 10.06 -7.85
N ALA A 110 5.02 10.85 -7.12
CA ALA A 110 4.81 10.68 -5.68
C ALA A 110 3.74 9.63 -5.33
N TRP A 111 3.03 9.07 -6.32
CA TRP A 111 1.98 8.09 -6.08
C TRP A 111 2.50 6.67 -6.30
N MET A 112 2.27 5.81 -5.31
CA MET A 112 2.72 4.43 -5.29
C MET A 112 1.62 3.56 -4.71
N THR A 113 1.29 2.49 -5.42
CA THR A 113 0.42 1.41 -4.94
C THR A 113 1.16 0.08 -5.01
N ALA A 114 0.45 -1.03 -4.85
CA ALA A 114 0.97 -2.36 -5.08
C ALA A 114 0.04 -3.16 -5.98
N GLY A 115 0.56 -4.25 -6.53
CA GLY A 115 -0.19 -5.33 -7.12
C GLY A 115 0.06 -6.62 -6.36
N ALA A 116 -0.80 -7.62 -6.59
CA ALA A 116 -0.66 -8.93 -5.99
C ALA A 116 -1.05 -10.05 -6.95
N LYS A 117 -0.42 -11.21 -6.78
CA LYS A 117 -0.77 -12.45 -7.47
C LYS A 117 -0.89 -13.58 -6.46
N VAL A 118 -1.82 -14.50 -6.71
CA VAL A 118 -1.96 -15.72 -5.91
C VAL A 118 -1.93 -16.94 -6.82
N PHE A 119 -1.17 -17.93 -6.40
CA PHE A 119 -1.01 -19.19 -7.10
C PHE A 119 -1.40 -20.36 -6.19
N LYS A 120 -2.01 -21.39 -6.77
CA LYS A 120 -2.16 -22.71 -6.16
C LYS A 120 -1.39 -23.71 -6.99
N GLY A 121 -0.26 -24.20 -6.48
CA GLY A 121 0.73 -24.91 -7.29
C GLY A 121 1.28 -24.00 -8.39
N ARG A 122 1.18 -24.43 -9.66
CA ARG A 122 1.61 -23.63 -10.83
C ARG A 122 0.51 -22.75 -11.43
N LYS A 123 -0.74 -22.90 -10.98
CA LYS A 123 -1.88 -22.16 -11.54
C LYS A 123 -2.03 -20.82 -10.83
N GLN A 124 -1.95 -19.72 -11.57
CA GLN A 124 -2.39 -18.41 -11.08
C GLN A 124 -3.92 -18.43 -10.94
N ILE A 125 -4.41 -18.17 -9.72
CA ILE A 125 -5.84 -18.15 -9.41
C ILE A 125 -6.36 -16.74 -9.16
N TYR A 126 -5.46 -15.78 -8.96
CA TYR A 126 -5.78 -14.37 -8.79
C TYR A 126 -4.63 -13.49 -9.25
N SER A 127 -4.94 -12.32 -9.78
CA SER A 127 -3.97 -11.27 -10.10
C SER A 127 -4.64 -9.92 -10.11
N ILE A 128 -4.01 -8.94 -9.45
CA ILE A 128 -4.34 -7.52 -9.53
C ILE A 128 -3.06 -6.75 -9.80
N GLY A 129 -3.06 -5.92 -10.84
CA GLY A 129 -1.89 -5.13 -11.22
C GLY A 129 -1.67 -3.92 -10.30
N ARG A 130 -2.77 -3.34 -9.80
CA ARG A 130 -2.79 -2.17 -8.93
C ARG A 130 -4.00 -2.24 -8.00
N PHE A 131 -3.81 -2.06 -6.69
CA PHE A 131 -4.91 -1.92 -5.74
C PHE A 131 -5.64 -0.60 -5.90
N ASP A 132 -4.89 0.43 -6.28
CA ASP A 132 -5.37 1.76 -6.64
C ASP A 132 -5.00 2.02 -8.12
N SER A 133 -5.98 2.27 -8.98
CA SER A 133 -5.86 2.21 -10.45
C SER A 133 -5.11 3.39 -11.06
N ASP A 134 -5.43 4.61 -10.62
CA ASP A 134 -4.91 5.84 -11.19
C ASP A 134 -4.76 6.89 -10.08
N CYS A 135 -3.63 7.61 -10.11
CA CYS A 135 -3.32 8.74 -9.22
C CYS A 135 -4.31 9.92 -9.33
N PHE A 136 -5.08 10.01 -10.41
CA PHE A 136 -6.20 10.95 -10.57
C PHE A 136 -7.55 10.22 -10.67
N GLY A 137 -7.56 8.91 -10.47
CA GLY A 137 -8.73 8.06 -10.59
C GLY A 137 -9.68 8.23 -9.43
N GLU A 138 -10.96 8.07 -9.74
CA GLU A 138 -12.03 7.96 -8.74
C GLU A 138 -12.54 6.52 -8.62
N GLU A 139 -11.87 5.56 -9.26
CA GLU A 139 -12.31 4.17 -9.20
C GLU A 139 -12.20 3.61 -7.78
N PRO A 140 -13.03 2.62 -7.42
CA PRO A 140 -12.93 1.96 -6.12
C PRO A 140 -11.57 1.30 -5.92
N ILE A 141 -10.99 1.51 -4.74
CA ILE A 141 -9.71 0.95 -4.34
C ILE A 141 -9.95 -0.41 -3.70
N VAL A 142 -9.29 -1.44 -4.22
CA VAL A 142 -9.36 -2.80 -3.65
C VAL A 142 -8.53 -2.82 -2.38
N THR A 143 -9.16 -2.99 -1.22
CA THR A 143 -8.47 -3.00 0.07
C THR A 143 -8.23 -4.40 0.58
N ARG A 144 -9.03 -5.39 0.16
CA ARG A 144 -8.89 -6.79 0.58
C ARG A 144 -9.15 -7.74 -0.57
N VAL A 145 -8.42 -8.86 -0.54
CA VAL A 145 -8.71 -10.02 -1.38
C VAL A 145 -8.67 -11.27 -0.52
N ALA A 146 -9.79 -11.97 -0.42
CA ALA A 146 -9.89 -13.25 0.29
C ALA A 146 -9.78 -14.41 -0.70
N VAL A 147 -8.92 -15.38 -0.37
CA VAL A 147 -8.72 -16.62 -1.15
C VAL A 147 -8.68 -17.78 -0.17
N GLY A 148 -9.44 -18.84 -0.43
CA GLY A 148 -9.43 -20.01 0.44
C GLY A 148 -10.23 -21.18 -0.09
N PRO A 149 -10.15 -22.35 0.57
CA PRO A 149 -10.82 -23.58 0.13
C PRO A 149 -12.34 -23.49 0.13
N LYS A 150 -12.88 -22.66 1.03
CA LYS A 150 -14.33 -22.41 1.16
C LYS A 150 -14.88 -21.41 0.14
N LEU A 151 -14.01 -20.77 -0.64
CA LEU A 151 -14.37 -19.79 -1.65
C LEU A 151 -14.30 -20.42 -3.04
N THR A 152 -15.35 -20.26 -3.84
CA THR A 152 -15.38 -20.76 -5.22
C THR A 152 -14.46 -19.96 -6.16
N LYS A 153 -14.23 -18.69 -5.82
CA LYS A 153 -13.31 -17.76 -6.48
C LYS A 153 -12.76 -16.75 -5.45
N PRO A 154 -11.64 -16.08 -5.75
CA PRO A 154 -11.20 -14.93 -4.95
C PRO A 154 -12.32 -13.90 -4.78
N VAL A 155 -12.44 -13.32 -3.58
CA VAL A 155 -13.43 -12.30 -3.25
C VAL A 155 -12.70 -11.00 -2.94
N GLU A 156 -13.01 -9.96 -3.70
CA GLU A 156 -12.47 -8.62 -3.50
C GLU A 156 -13.39 -7.80 -2.60
N THR A 157 -12.81 -6.95 -1.77
CA THR A 157 -13.50 -5.87 -1.07
C THR A 157 -12.85 -4.57 -1.48
N SER A 158 -13.69 -3.61 -1.89
CA SER A 158 -13.26 -2.30 -2.34
C SER A 158 -14.00 -1.20 -1.60
N VAL A 159 -13.36 -0.05 -1.49
CA VAL A 159 -13.96 1.18 -0.94
C VAL A 159 -13.87 2.28 -1.99
N SER A 160 -14.67 3.32 -1.86
CA SER A 160 -14.52 4.49 -2.75
C SER A 160 -13.17 5.19 -2.52
N SER A 161 -12.62 5.86 -3.53
CA SER A 161 -11.40 6.66 -3.40
C SER A 161 -11.53 7.68 -2.25
N ALA A 162 -12.68 8.37 -2.16
CA ALA A 162 -12.96 9.31 -1.07
C ALA A 162 -12.99 8.68 0.33
N GLU A 163 -13.39 7.42 0.45
CA GLU A 163 -13.37 6.69 1.73
C GLU A 163 -11.95 6.24 2.10
N PHE A 164 -11.16 5.81 1.12
CA PHE A 164 -9.77 5.39 1.33
C PHE A 164 -8.87 6.56 1.72
N TYR A 165 -9.05 7.70 1.07
CA TYR A 165 -8.32 8.94 1.29
C TYR A 165 -9.05 9.88 2.27
N LYS A 166 -9.66 9.32 3.32
CA LYS A 166 -10.30 10.08 4.40
C LYS A 166 -9.37 10.32 5.59
#